data_AF-A0A7S3G3C1-F1
#
_entry.id   AF-A0A7S3G3C1-F1
#
_cell.length_a   1.000
_cell.length_b   1.000
_cell.length_c   1.000
_cell.angle_alpha   90.00
_cell.angle_beta   90.00
_cell.angle_gamma   90.00
#
_symmetry.space_group_name_H-M   'P 1'
#
loop_
_entity.id
_entity.type
_entity.pdbx_description
1 polymer ?
#
loop_
_entity_poly.entity_id
_entity_poly.type
_entity_poly.pdbx_seq_one_letter_code
_entity_poly.pdbx_strand_id
1 'polypeptide(L)'
;MQNLVAQVQHYAWGLPASTSLVAKVFSSNAVNKPDADTLEKPFAELWIGTHVNGPAIVKETGKALSEELEADSTLVGDKVQAKFGATLPFLLKILSVNTALSVQAHPDKKLAEQLHADRPAVYKDPNHKPELVVALTPYRALCNFRPYSEIAAHFAGVEELRSLCSSVAVEEFEAASTKSEEEQKTALREVFSSIMKSAKGDVDAAVSSLISRISATPAAERNVVEEVVVRLSEEYPMDVGIFCPFLLNIVDLQPGEGLYMGANEPHAYLHGQGVEIMATSDNVVRAGLTPKLRDVEVLCSMLTYKMGSPAVIKHSSSDEGVTTFEGDVDEFILHRVSPASGAKVSLKGVTEGPK
;
A
#
# COMPACT_ATOMS: atom_id res chain seq x y z
N MET A 1 0.24 -9.04 -30.14
CA MET A 1 0.76 -8.12 -29.10
C MET A 1 0.34 -6.72 -29.50
N GLN A 2 -0.23 -5.96 -28.57
CA GLN A 2 -0.65 -4.56 -28.75
C GLN A 2 0.16 -3.70 -27.78
N ASN A 3 0.55 -2.50 -28.20
CA ASN A 3 1.26 -1.57 -27.31
C ASN A 3 0.25 -0.68 -26.60
N LEU A 4 0.44 -0.49 -25.29
CA LEU A 4 -0.42 0.38 -24.49
C LEU A 4 0.32 1.68 -24.14
N VAL A 5 -0.36 2.81 -24.24
CA VAL A 5 0.05 4.08 -23.66
C VAL A 5 -0.64 4.23 -22.31
N ALA A 6 0.16 4.25 -21.25
CA ALA A 6 -0.29 4.33 -19.86
C ALA A 6 -0.56 5.76 -19.41
N GLN A 7 -1.43 5.94 -18.42
CA GLN A 7 -1.72 7.25 -17.83
C GLN A 7 -0.80 7.54 -16.63
N VAL A 8 -0.26 8.76 -16.54
CA VAL A 8 0.51 9.20 -15.36
C VAL A 8 -0.38 9.96 -14.38
N GLN A 9 -0.21 9.67 -13.09
CA GLN A 9 -0.77 10.45 -12.00
C GLN A 9 0.32 11.28 -11.33
N HIS A 10 0.09 12.59 -11.25
CA HIS A 10 1.05 13.58 -10.75
C HIS A 10 0.79 13.95 -9.28
N TYR A 11 0.62 12.96 -8.41
CA TYR A 11 0.37 13.21 -6.99
C TYR A 11 1.58 13.83 -6.30
N ALA A 12 1.33 14.73 -5.34
CA ALA A 12 2.37 15.51 -4.67
C ALA A 12 3.47 14.67 -3.98
N TRP A 13 3.16 13.44 -3.59
CA TRP A 13 4.10 12.51 -2.96
C TRP A 13 5.08 11.87 -3.94
N GLY A 14 4.90 12.05 -5.25
CA GLY A 14 5.71 11.44 -6.29
C GLY A 14 7.14 11.99 -6.36
N LEU A 15 8.05 11.22 -6.97
CA LEU A 15 9.41 11.67 -7.25
C LEU A 15 9.44 12.74 -8.36
N PRO A 16 10.41 13.66 -8.34
CA PRO A 16 10.64 14.56 -9.47
C PRO A 16 11.04 13.76 -10.72
N ALA A 17 10.77 14.33 -11.91
CA ALA A 17 10.97 13.65 -13.18
C ALA A 17 12.41 13.09 -13.39
N SER A 18 13.42 13.76 -12.84
CA SER A 18 14.83 13.41 -12.99
C SER A 18 15.23 12.08 -12.35
N THR A 19 14.50 11.64 -11.31
CA THR A 19 14.81 10.41 -10.54
C THR A 19 13.68 9.38 -10.58
N SER A 20 12.54 9.75 -11.16
CA SER A 20 11.34 8.91 -11.24
C SER A 20 11.42 7.87 -12.37
N LEU A 21 11.26 6.60 -12.02
CA LEU A 21 11.03 5.51 -12.96
C LEU A 21 9.70 5.68 -13.70
N VAL A 22 8.66 6.21 -13.04
CA VAL A 22 7.40 6.57 -13.70
C VAL A 22 7.65 7.56 -14.84
N ALA A 23 8.42 8.64 -14.59
CA ALA A 23 8.78 9.62 -15.62
C ALA A 23 9.60 9.00 -16.75
N LYS A 24 10.57 8.13 -16.41
CA LYS A 24 11.42 7.44 -17.39
C LYS A 24 10.60 6.52 -18.30
N VAL A 25 9.75 5.68 -17.73
CA VAL A 25 8.90 4.74 -18.47
C VAL A 25 7.89 5.50 -19.33
N PHE A 26 7.21 6.49 -18.75
CA PHE A 26 6.31 7.37 -19.49
C PHE A 26 6.99 8.00 -20.70
N SER A 27 8.14 8.65 -20.51
CA SER A 27 8.88 9.32 -21.59
C SER A 27 9.37 8.38 -22.68
N SER A 28 9.69 7.13 -22.35
CA SER A 28 10.12 6.11 -23.33
C SER A 28 8.98 5.58 -24.20
N ASN A 29 7.74 5.68 -23.73
CA ASN A 29 6.57 5.10 -24.40
C ASN A 29 5.60 6.16 -24.98
N ALA A 30 5.73 7.41 -24.54
CA ALA A 30 4.87 8.50 -24.96
C ALA A 30 4.91 8.72 -26.48
N VAL A 31 3.73 8.97 -27.06
CA VAL A 31 3.59 9.28 -28.50
C VAL A 31 4.28 10.60 -28.84
N ASN A 32 4.20 11.56 -27.93
CA ASN A 32 4.90 12.85 -28.00
C ASN A 32 5.82 12.99 -26.78
N LYS A 33 6.92 13.74 -26.94
CA LYS A 33 7.74 14.10 -25.77
C LYS A 33 6.89 14.92 -24.78
N PRO A 34 6.99 14.64 -23.47
CA PRO A 34 6.34 15.49 -22.47
C PRO A 34 6.85 16.93 -22.58
N ASP A 35 5.93 17.88 -22.42
CA ASP A 35 6.28 19.30 -22.34
C ASP A 35 6.99 19.65 -21.03
N ALA A 36 7.54 20.85 -20.96
CA ALA A 36 8.27 21.32 -19.78
C ALA A 36 7.39 21.35 -18.53
N ASP A 37 6.16 21.84 -18.65
CA ASP A 37 5.20 21.92 -17.55
C ASP A 37 4.86 20.54 -16.95
N THR A 38 4.80 19.50 -17.79
CA THR A 38 4.61 18.12 -17.33
C THR A 38 5.82 17.60 -16.58
N LEU A 39 7.03 17.96 -17.02
CA LEU A 39 8.28 17.54 -16.39
C LEU A 39 8.55 18.25 -15.05
N GLU A 40 7.93 19.41 -14.81
CA GLU A 40 7.98 20.10 -13.51
C GLU A 40 7.09 19.46 -12.44
N LYS A 41 6.07 18.68 -12.86
CA LYS A 41 5.17 18.00 -11.93
C LYS A 41 5.86 16.77 -11.30
N PRO A 42 5.48 16.38 -10.07
CA PRO A 42 5.84 15.09 -9.51
C PRO A 42 5.32 13.94 -10.37
N PHE A 43 6.05 12.82 -10.42
CA PHE A 43 5.65 11.60 -11.11
C PHE A 43 5.47 10.50 -10.09
N ALA A 44 4.21 10.22 -9.75
CA ALA A 44 3.83 9.36 -8.63
C ALA A 44 3.48 7.94 -9.09
N GLU A 45 2.52 7.84 -10.03
CA GLU A 45 2.01 6.56 -10.51
C GLU A 45 1.93 6.54 -12.04
N LEU A 46 2.18 5.38 -12.65
CA LEU A 46 1.90 5.08 -14.05
C LEU A 46 0.87 3.95 -14.11
N TRP A 47 -0.32 4.20 -14.62
CA TRP A 47 -1.47 3.28 -14.60
C TRP A 47 -1.61 2.54 -15.92
N ILE A 48 -1.72 1.21 -15.82
CA ILE A 48 -1.86 0.29 -16.96
C ILE A 48 -3.08 -0.60 -16.68
N GLY A 49 -4.18 -0.33 -17.38
CA GLY A 49 -5.40 -1.12 -17.26
C GLY A 49 -6.62 -0.39 -17.82
N THR A 50 -7.80 -0.83 -17.38
CA THR A 50 -9.10 -0.32 -17.82
C THR A 50 -9.72 0.70 -16.86
N HIS A 51 -8.97 1.18 -15.87
CA HIS A 51 -9.52 2.06 -14.84
C HIS A 51 -9.92 3.43 -15.40
N VAL A 52 -11.14 3.89 -15.10
CA VAL A 52 -11.72 5.12 -15.67
C VAL A 52 -10.93 6.40 -15.36
N ASN A 53 -10.32 6.49 -14.17
CA ASN A 53 -9.46 7.62 -13.77
C ASN A 53 -8.08 7.64 -14.46
N GLY A 54 -7.71 6.58 -15.19
CA GLY A 54 -6.45 6.51 -15.91
C GLY A 54 -6.46 5.40 -16.95
N PRO A 55 -7.30 5.53 -18.00
CA PRO A 55 -7.49 4.48 -18.98
C PRO A 55 -6.23 4.34 -19.83
N ALA A 56 -5.72 3.11 -19.96
CA ALA A 56 -4.66 2.83 -20.93
C ALA A 56 -5.23 2.92 -22.35
N ILE A 57 -4.44 3.43 -23.28
CA ILE A 57 -4.81 3.58 -24.70
C ILE A 57 -4.04 2.58 -25.55
N VAL A 58 -4.73 1.86 -26.44
CA VAL A 58 -4.07 1.00 -27.43
C VAL A 58 -3.43 1.89 -28.50
N LYS A 59 -2.10 1.81 -28.63
CA LYS A 59 -1.31 2.73 -29.47
C LYS A 59 -1.67 2.62 -30.95
N GLU A 60 -2.00 1.42 -31.42
CA GLU A 60 -2.31 1.15 -32.82
C GLU A 60 -3.69 1.70 -33.24
N THR A 61 -4.66 1.76 -32.33
CA THR A 61 -6.04 2.19 -32.63
C THR A 61 -6.39 3.56 -32.05
N GLY A 62 -5.66 4.01 -31.04
CA GLY A 62 -5.95 5.24 -30.29
C GLY A 62 -7.16 5.11 -29.34
N LYS A 63 -7.76 3.93 -29.22
CA LYS A 63 -8.92 3.69 -28.34
C LYS A 63 -8.50 3.31 -26.93
N ALA A 64 -9.40 3.56 -25.98
CA ALA A 64 -9.21 3.06 -24.62
C ALA A 64 -9.21 1.53 -24.61
N LEU A 65 -8.36 0.92 -23.79
CA LEU A 65 -8.29 -0.52 -23.64
C LEU A 65 -9.64 -1.12 -23.23
N SER A 66 -10.41 -0.42 -22.39
CA SER A 66 -11.76 -0.84 -22.00
C SER A 66 -12.69 -0.99 -23.22
N GLU A 67 -12.64 -0.06 -24.19
CA GLU A 67 -13.47 -0.13 -25.39
C GLU A 67 -13.11 -1.33 -26.28
N GLU A 68 -11.82 -1.66 -26.38
CA GLU A 68 -11.36 -2.81 -27.16
C GLU A 68 -11.80 -4.14 -26.51
N LEU A 69 -11.74 -4.23 -25.17
CA LEU A 69 -12.19 -5.42 -24.43
C LEU A 69 -13.72 -5.56 -24.44
N GLU A 70 -14.47 -4.46 -24.44
CA GLU A 70 -15.92 -4.48 -24.62
C GLU A 70 -16.32 -4.91 -26.04
N ALA A 71 -15.57 -4.48 -27.06
CA ALA A 71 -15.80 -4.85 -28.46
C ALA A 71 -15.45 -6.31 -28.76
N ASP A 72 -14.44 -6.86 -28.08
CA ASP A 72 -14.01 -8.26 -28.19
C ASP A 72 -13.65 -8.84 -26.82
N SER A 73 -14.65 -9.42 -26.15
CA SER A 73 -14.48 -10.02 -24.82
C SER A 73 -13.60 -11.27 -24.83
N THR A 74 -13.29 -11.84 -26.00
CA THR A 74 -12.36 -12.98 -26.09
C THR A 74 -10.93 -12.59 -25.69
N LEU A 75 -10.62 -11.28 -25.72
CA LEU A 75 -9.32 -10.73 -25.31
C LEU A 75 -9.04 -10.88 -23.80
N VAL A 76 -10.06 -10.93 -22.94
CA VAL A 76 -9.88 -11.21 -21.51
C VAL A 76 -9.90 -12.71 -21.19
N GLY A 77 -10.45 -13.53 -22.09
CA GLY A 77 -10.60 -14.97 -21.94
C GLY A 77 -11.83 -15.40 -21.13
N ASP A 78 -12.36 -16.59 -21.46
CA ASP A 78 -13.67 -17.08 -20.99
C ASP A 78 -13.83 -17.07 -19.45
N LYS A 79 -12.79 -17.47 -18.72
CA LYS A 79 -12.84 -17.54 -17.24
C LYS A 79 -12.91 -16.16 -16.60
N VAL A 80 -12.11 -15.21 -17.08
CA VAL A 80 -12.14 -13.83 -16.60
C VAL A 80 -13.47 -13.20 -16.96
N GLN A 81 -13.95 -13.40 -18.19
CA GLN A 81 -15.25 -12.91 -18.62
C GLN A 81 -16.39 -13.45 -17.74
N ALA A 82 -16.39 -14.75 -17.45
CA ALA A 82 -17.43 -15.38 -16.64
C ALA A 82 -17.47 -14.87 -15.19
N LYS A 83 -16.31 -14.50 -14.62
CA LYS A 83 -16.18 -14.09 -13.21
C LYS A 83 -16.22 -12.59 -12.99
N PHE A 84 -15.58 -11.82 -13.87
CA PHE A 84 -15.34 -10.38 -13.72
C PHE A 84 -15.93 -9.53 -14.85
N GLY A 85 -16.45 -10.14 -15.91
CA GLY A 85 -16.96 -9.45 -17.10
C GLY A 85 -15.86 -9.11 -18.11
N ALA A 86 -16.23 -8.32 -19.13
CA ALA A 86 -15.34 -7.92 -20.24
C ALA A 86 -14.38 -6.78 -19.84
N THR A 87 -13.66 -6.95 -18.73
CA THR A 87 -12.70 -5.96 -18.22
C THR A 87 -11.52 -6.66 -17.54
N LEU A 88 -10.47 -5.90 -17.24
CA LEU A 88 -9.38 -6.39 -16.41
C LEU A 88 -9.80 -6.33 -14.92
N PRO A 89 -9.73 -7.46 -14.18
CA PRO A 89 -10.04 -7.47 -12.75
C PRO A 89 -8.95 -6.82 -11.89
N PHE A 90 -7.87 -6.35 -12.50
CA PHE A 90 -6.75 -5.71 -11.84
C PHE A 90 -6.35 -4.39 -12.51
N LEU A 91 -5.66 -3.55 -11.75
CA LEU A 91 -4.91 -2.40 -12.21
C LEU A 91 -3.43 -2.62 -11.92
N LEU A 92 -2.59 -2.55 -12.96
CA LEU A 92 -1.13 -2.59 -12.82
C LEU A 92 -0.60 -1.16 -12.77
N LYS A 93 0.36 -0.91 -11.89
CA LYS A 93 1.01 0.38 -11.75
C LYS A 93 2.53 0.27 -11.62
N ILE A 94 3.21 1.35 -12.00
CA ILE A 94 4.55 1.65 -11.51
C ILE A 94 4.42 2.80 -10.52
N LEU A 95 5.04 2.65 -9.35
CA LEU A 95 5.06 3.66 -8.29
C LEU A 95 6.46 4.26 -8.16
N SER A 96 6.51 5.57 -7.95
CA SER A 96 7.72 6.34 -7.66
C SER A 96 7.49 7.18 -6.40
N VAL A 97 7.68 6.56 -5.23
CA VAL A 97 7.33 7.11 -3.91
C VAL A 97 8.48 7.97 -3.35
N ASN A 98 8.24 9.27 -3.20
CA ASN A 98 9.17 10.22 -2.59
C ASN A 98 8.87 10.44 -1.11
N THR A 99 7.63 10.82 -0.78
CA THR A 99 7.16 10.97 0.60
C THR A 99 6.19 9.85 0.95
N ALA A 100 6.03 9.57 2.25
CA ALA A 100 5.15 8.51 2.71
C ALA A 100 3.70 8.73 2.25
N LEU A 101 3.05 7.64 1.84
CA LEU A 101 1.62 7.61 1.60
C LEU A 101 0.86 7.50 2.93
N SER A 102 -0.45 7.70 2.86
CA SER A 102 -1.33 7.58 4.03
C SER A 102 -1.25 6.21 4.67
N VAL A 103 -1.28 6.17 6.00
CA VAL A 103 -1.62 4.94 6.74
C VAL A 103 -3.05 4.59 6.38
N GLN A 104 -3.21 3.44 5.73
CA GLN A 104 -4.46 3.06 5.11
C GLN A 104 -4.73 1.56 5.25
N ALA A 105 -5.98 1.19 5.03
CA ALA A 105 -6.40 -0.18 4.79
C ALA A 105 -7.57 -0.18 3.79
N HIS A 106 -7.82 -1.34 3.21
CA HIS A 106 -8.90 -1.53 2.24
C HIS A 106 -9.95 -2.47 2.82
N PRO A 107 -11.25 -2.13 2.75
CA PRO A 107 -12.29 -3.01 3.25
C PRO A 107 -12.31 -4.33 2.47
N ASP A 108 -12.72 -5.41 3.12
CA ASP A 108 -13.11 -6.63 2.42
C ASP A 108 -14.35 -6.39 1.54
N LYS A 109 -14.68 -7.38 0.69
CA LYS A 109 -15.75 -7.25 -0.30
C LYS A 109 -17.09 -6.92 0.33
N LYS A 110 -17.43 -7.58 1.45
CA LYS A 110 -18.71 -7.40 2.14
C LYS A 110 -18.82 -6.00 2.73
N LEU A 111 -17.77 -5.53 3.38
CA LEU A 111 -17.74 -4.19 3.95
C LEU A 111 -17.70 -3.12 2.85
N ALA A 112 -17.00 -3.33 1.74
CA ALA A 112 -16.98 -2.42 0.60
C ALA A 112 -18.38 -2.21 0.00
N GLU A 113 -19.15 -3.30 -0.17
CA GLU A 113 -20.55 -3.24 -0.63
C GLU A 113 -21.41 -2.39 0.30
N GLN A 114 -21.30 -2.62 1.61
CA GLN A 114 -22.03 -1.85 2.61
C GLN A 114 -21.64 -0.37 2.60
N LEU A 115 -20.34 -0.08 2.63
CA LEU A 115 -19.81 1.28 2.66
C LEU A 115 -20.18 2.07 1.40
N HIS A 116 -20.16 1.43 0.24
CA HIS A 116 -20.59 2.04 -1.01
C HIS A 116 -22.09 2.33 -1.03
N ALA A 117 -22.92 1.40 -0.54
CA ALA A 117 -24.36 1.61 -0.45
C ALA A 117 -24.72 2.76 0.51
N ASP A 118 -24.05 2.82 1.67
CA ASP A 118 -24.34 3.82 2.70
C ASP A 118 -23.74 5.20 2.37
N ARG A 119 -22.53 5.24 1.79
CA ARG A 119 -21.74 6.47 1.58
C ARG A 119 -21.03 6.48 0.21
N PRO A 120 -21.76 6.44 -0.92
CA PRO A 120 -21.19 6.31 -2.28
C PRO A 120 -20.31 7.49 -2.71
N ALA A 121 -20.48 8.66 -2.08
CA ALA A 121 -19.63 9.82 -2.33
C ALA A 121 -18.21 9.65 -1.74
N VAL A 122 -18.05 8.81 -0.72
CA VAL A 122 -16.76 8.52 -0.06
C VAL A 122 -16.15 7.23 -0.61
N TYR A 123 -16.96 6.17 -0.67
CA TYR A 123 -16.56 4.84 -1.17
C TYR A 123 -17.09 4.67 -2.58
N LYS A 124 -16.20 4.62 -3.57
CA LYS A 124 -16.54 4.86 -4.97
C LYS A 124 -17.11 3.65 -5.68
N ASP A 125 -16.86 2.47 -5.14
CA ASP A 125 -17.26 1.20 -5.71
C ASP A 125 -17.54 0.17 -4.60
N PRO A 126 -18.28 -0.91 -4.88
CA PRO A 126 -18.55 -1.97 -3.92
C PRO A 126 -17.46 -3.06 -3.93
N ASN A 127 -16.22 -2.74 -4.31
CA ASN A 127 -15.16 -3.73 -4.48
C ASN A 127 -14.11 -3.66 -3.37
N HIS A 128 -13.52 -4.82 -3.07
CA HIS A 128 -12.33 -4.88 -2.25
C HIS A 128 -11.10 -4.45 -3.05
N LYS A 129 -9.97 -4.26 -2.35
CA LYS A 129 -8.72 -3.82 -2.96
C LYS A 129 -7.51 -4.51 -2.33
N PRO A 130 -7.35 -5.83 -2.54
CA PRO A 130 -6.08 -6.47 -2.25
C PRO A 130 -5.00 -5.94 -3.19
N GLU A 131 -3.79 -5.78 -2.67
CA GLU A 131 -2.66 -5.16 -3.38
C GLU A 131 -1.39 -6.01 -3.22
N LEU A 132 -0.52 -5.95 -4.22
CA LEU A 132 0.81 -6.56 -4.18
C LEU A 132 1.81 -5.59 -4.79
N VAL A 133 2.90 -5.32 -4.06
CA VAL A 133 4.02 -4.49 -4.56
C VAL A 133 5.26 -5.35 -4.72
N VAL A 134 6.02 -5.13 -5.80
CA VAL A 134 7.35 -5.69 -6.05
C VAL A 134 8.34 -4.55 -6.19
N ALA A 135 9.37 -4.57 -5.36
CA ALA A 135 10.38 -3.53 -5.31
C ALA A 135 11.25 -3.52 -6.58
N LEU A 136 11.43 -2.35 -7.19
CA LEU A 136 12.40 -2.12 -8.29
C LEU A 136 13.68 -1.43 -7.79
N THR A 137 13.57 -0.68 -6.70
CA THR A 137 14.66 -0.12 -5.89
C THR A 137 14.49 -0.60 -4.45
N PRO A 138 15.44 -0.35 -3.51
CA PRO A 138 15.11 -0.44 -2.09
C PRO A 138 13.80 0.29 -1.81
N TYR A 139 12.90 -0.42 -1.11
CA TYR A 139 11.52 0.01 -0.92
C TYR A 139 11.12 -0.25 0.52
N ARG A 140 10.64 0.78 1.23
CA ARG A 140 10.20 0.65 2.62
C ARG A 140 8.71 0.88 2.74
N ALA A 141 8.06 0.03 3.51
CA ALA A 141 6.66 0.13 3.84
C ALA A 141 6.43 -0.08 5.34
N LEU A 142 5.30 0.43 5.85
CA LEU A 142 4.63 -0.11 7.02
C LEU A 142 3.64 -1.17 6.56
N CYS A 143 3.57 -2.32 7.23
CA CYS A 143 2.61 -3.37 6.88
C CYS A 143 2.29 -4.27 8.09
N ASN A 144 1.00 -4.43 8.38
CA ASN A 144 0.44 -5.21 9.49
C ASN A 144 0.95 -4.81 10.87
N PHE A 145 0.24 -5.25 11.91
CA PHE A 145 0.70 -5.05 13.29
C PHE A 145 1.92 -5.92 13.60
N ARG A 146 2.85 -5.36 14.36
CA ARG A 146 4.00 -6.09 14.92
C ARG A 146 3.53 -7.21 15.85
N PRO A 147 4.39 -8.19 16.16
CA PRO A 147 4.15 -9.10 17.27
C PRO A 147 3.79 -8.33 18.55
N TYR A 148 2.80 -8.83 19.31
CA TYR A 148 2.29 -8.16 20.50
C TYR A 148 3.40 -7.75 21.48
N SER A 149 4.40 -8.62 21.68
CA SER A 149 5.54 -8.37 22.56
C SER A 149 6.40 -7.17 22.13
N GLU A 150 6.54 -6.92 20.82
CA GLU A 150 7.26 -5.75 20.32
C GLU A 150 6.45 -4.46 20.58
N ILE A 151 5.14 -4.50 20.33
CA ILE A 151 4.26 -3.37 20.61
C ILE A 151 4.25 -3.06 22.12
N ALA A 152 4.17 -4.09 22.97
CA ALA A 152 4.26 -3.96 24.42
C ALA A 152 5.60 -3.36 24.87
N ALA A 153 6.73 -3.76 24.25
CA ALA A 153 8.02 -3.16 24.53
C ALA A 153 8.08 -1.68 24.13
N HIS A 154 7.50 -1.29 23.00
CA HIS A 154 7.38 0.12 22.62
C HIS A 154 6.48 0.90 23.59
N PHE A 155 5.33 0.34 23.98
CA PHE A 155 4.46 0.94 25.00
C PHE A 155 5.17 1.09 26.35
N ALA A 156 6.08 0.20 26.73
CA ALA A 156 6.86 0.35 27.96
C ALA A 156 7.93 1.45 27.85
N GLY A 157 8.52 1.64 26.66
CA GLY A 157 9.66 2.54 26.44
C GLY A 157 9.34 3.93 25.86
N VAL A 158 8.09 4.17 25.42
CA VAL A 158 7.68 5.40 24.73
C VAL A 158 6.52 6.04 25.48
N GLU A 159 6.83 6.91 26.43
CA GLU A 159 5.83 7.60 27.26
C GLU A 159 4.85 8.43 26.41
N GLU A 160 5.33 9.05 25.32
CA GLU A 160 4.49 9.86 24.43
C GLU A 160 3.45 9.03 23.65
N LEU A 161 3.71 7.74 23.46
CA LEU A 161 2.75 6.81 22.86
C LEU A 161 1.68 6.43 23.90
N ARG A 162 2.10 6.16 25.14
CA ARG A 162 1.20 5.83 26.25
C ARG A 162 0.27 6.97 26.61
N SER A 163 0.76 8.22 26.53
CA SER A 163 0.00 9.41 26.94
C SER A 163 -1.24 9.68 26.07
N LEU A 164 -1.30 9.07 24.89
CA LEU A 164 -2.47 9.10 23.98
C LEU A 164 -3.54 8.07 24.33
N CYS A 165 -3.32 7.26 25.36
CA CYS A 165 -4.25 6.24 25.83
C CYS A 165 -4.73 6.55 27.25
N SER A 166 -5.93 6.10 27.59
CA SER A 166 -6.40 6.14 28.98
C SER A 166 -5.57 5.18 29.85
N SER A 167 -5.45 5.46 31.15
CA SER A 167 -4.75 4.57 32.08
C SER A 167 -5.33 3.16 32.07
N VAL A 168 -6.66 3.04 31.95
CA VAL A 168 -7.36 1.75 31.87
C VAL A 168 -6.95 0.99 30.62
N ALA A 169 -6.94 1.63 29.44
CA ALA A 169 -6.53 0.97 28.20
C ALA A 169 -5.07 0.51 28.23
N VAL A 170 -4.18 1.29 28.85
CA VAL A 170 -2.77 0.92 29.04
C VAL A 170 -2.63 -0.29 29.97
N GLU A 171 -3.32 -0.29 31.11
CA GLU A 171 -3.31 -1.41 32.07
C GLU A 171 -3.85 -2.71 31.44
N GLU A 172 -4.97 -2.61 30.70
CA GLU A 172 -5.55 -3.75 29.99
C GLU A 172 -4.60 -4.30 28.90
N PHE A 173 -3.94 -3.41 28.16
CA PHE A 173 -2.93 -3.77 27.17
C PHE A 173 -1.72 -4.47 27.79
N GLU A 174 -1.18 -3.96 28.89
CA GLU A 174 -0.07 -4.61 29.58
C GLU A 174 -0.47 -5.99 30.11
N ALA A 175 -1.66 -6.10 30.72
CA ALA A 175 -2.19 -7.36 31.26
C ALA A 175 -2.43 -8.43 30.18
N ALA A 176 -2.80 -8.02 28.96
CA ALA A 176 -3.05 -8.93 27.83
C ALA A 176 -1.80 -9.63 27.28
N SER A 177 -0.59 -9.21 27.67
CA SER A 177 0.68 -9.84 27.23
C SER A 177 0.79 -11.34 27.52
N THR A 178 0.07 -11.84 28.52
CA THR A 178 0.06 -13.25 28.94
C THR A 178 -1.24 -13.99 28.60
N LYS A 179 -2.11 -13.35 27.82
CA LYS A 179 -3.46 -13.79 27.50
C LYS A 179 -3.54 -14.44 26.11
N SER A 180 -4.74 -14.87 25.71
CA SER A 180 -4.98 -15.41 24.38
C SER A 180 -4.76 -14.37 23.27
N GLU A 181 -4.55 -14.82 22.04
CA GLU A 181 -4.40 -13.94 20.88
C GLU A 181 -5.63 -13.04 20.67
N GLU A 182 -6.84 -13.52 20.94
CA GLU A 182 -8.07 -12.72 20.81
C GLU A 182 -8.19 -11.63 21.88
N GLU A 183 -7.74 -11.91 23.11
CA GLU A 183 -7.64 -10.88 24.15
C GLU A 183 -6.57 -9.83 23.79
N GLN A 184 -5.43 -10.26 23.23
CA GLN A 184 -4.41 -9.36 22.71
C GLN A 184 -4.91 -8.48 21.57
N LYS A 185 -5.65 -9.04 20.60
CA LYS A 185 -6.29 -8.28 19.52
C LYS A 185 -7.26 -7.24 20.06
N THR A 186 -8.05 -7.61 21.06
CA THR A 186 -9.01 -6.71 21.71
C THR A 186 -8.30 -5.54 22.37
N ALA A 187 -7.26 -5.82 23.17
CA ALA A 187 -6.49 -4.78 23.82
C ALA A 187 -5.74 -3.89 22.82
N LEU A 188 -5.14 -4.49 21.77
CA LEU A 188 -4.48 -3.75 20.70
C LEU A 188 -5.46 -2.83 19.95
N ARG A 189 -6.68 -3.31 19.68
CA ARG A 189 -7.75 -2.52 19.08
C ARG A 189 -8.08 -1.30 19.93
N GLU A 190 -8.18 -1.46 21.25
CA GLU A 190 -8.51 -0.35 22.15
C GLU A 190 -7.41 0.72 22.15
N VAL A 191 -6.14 0.33 22.30
CA VAL A 191 -5.03 1.30 22.31
C VAL A 191 -4.81 1.94 20.94
N PHE A 192 -4.90 1.17 19.85
CA PHE A 192 -4.80 1.72 18.49
C PHE A 192 -5.93 2.71 18.21
N SER A 193 -7.16 2.39 18.64
CA SER A 193 -8.31 3.30 18.52
C SER A 193 -8.11 4.56 19.35
N SER A 194 -7.62 4.43 20.58
CA SER A 194 -7.32 5.58 21.46
C SER A 194 -6.31 6.53 20.80
N ILE A 195 -5.22 6.01 20.26
CA ILE A 195 -4.21 6.80 19.55
C ILE A 195 -4.82 7.50 18.34
N MET A 196 -5.49 6.76 17.45
CA MET A 196 -6.01 7.32 16.20
C MET A 196 -7.14 8.33 16.40
N LYS A 197 -7.89 8.23 17.52
CA LYS A 197 -8.99 9.13 17.88
C LYS A 197 -8.58 10.25 18.84
N SER A 198 -7.31 10.30 19.25
CA SER A 198 -6.79 11.31 20.17
C SER A 198 -7.04 12.73 19.66
N ALA A 199 -7.31 13.65 20.59
CA ALA A 199 -7.53 15.04 20.23
C ALA A 199 -6.27 15.65 19.62
N LYS A 200 -6.44 16.55 18.65
CA LYS A 200 -5.31 17.19 17.95
C LYS A 200 -4.28 17.81 18.90
N GLY A 201 -4.74 18.48 19.97
CA GLY A 201 -3.84 19.09 20.95
C GLY A 201 -2.96 18.08 21.69
N ASP A 202 -3.50 16.91 22.02
CA ASP A 202 -2.76 15.84 22.70
C ASP A 202 -1.75 15.19 21.76
N VAL A 203 -2.15 14.96 20.50
CA VAL A 203 -1.24 14.48 19.44
C VAL A 203 -0.09 15.47 19.23
N ASP A 204 -0.37 16.77 19.17
CA ASP A 204 0.65 17.79 18.94
C ASP A 204 1.67 17.83 20.08
N ALA A 205 1.19 17.76 21.33
CA ALA A 205 2.05 17.70 22.50
C ALA A 205 2.90 16.42 22.51
N ALA A 206 2.29 15.27 22.25
CA ALA A 206 2.96 13.97 22.23
C ALA A 206 4.02 13.89 21.11
N VAL A 207 3.69 14.32 19.88
CA VAL A 207 4.65 14.35 18.77
C VAL A 207 5.79 15.32 19.06
N SER A 208 5.50 16.52 19.57
CA SER A 208 6.53 17.51 19.90
C SER A 208 7.51 16.97 20.94
N SER A 209 6.99 16.34 22.01
CA SER A 209 7.81 15.70 23.03
C SER A 209 8.65 14.56 22.46
N LEU A 210 8.03 13.68 21.67
CA LEU A 210 8.68 12.52 21.06
C LEU A 210 9.84 12.95 20.15
N ILE A 211 9.61 13.90 19.26
CA ILE A 211 10.64 14.40 18.34
C ILE A 211 11.74 15.15 19.09
N SER A 212 11.42 15.88 20.16
CA SER A 212 12.43 16.49 21.02
C SER A 212 13.32 15.43 21.68
N ARG A 213 12.72 14.36 22.19
CA ARG A 213 13.45 13.25 22.84
C ARG A 213 14.35 12.51 21.84
N ILE A 214 13.83 12.12 20.68
CA ILE A 214 14.60 11.42 19.64
C ILE A 214 15.70 12.33 19.07
N SER A 215 15.43 13.63 18.92
CA SER A 215 16.40 14.60 18.41
C SER A 215 17.57 14.85 19.36
N ALA A 216 17.42 14.57 20.67
CA ALA A 216 18.51 14.61 21.63
C ALA A 216 19.52 13.45 21.45
N THR A 217 19.11 12.36 20.81
CA THR A 217 19.98 11.24 20.42
C THR A 217 20.67 11.54 19.07
N PRO A 218 22.00 11.36 18.94
CA PRO A 218 22.69 11.50 17.66
C PRO A 218 22.08 10.62 16.58
N ALA A 219 21.99 11.12 15.34
CA ALA A 219 21.33 10.40 14.26
C ALA A 219 21.91 9.00 14.00
N ALA A 220 23.22 8.81 14.18
CA ALA A 220 23.89 7.51 14.00
C ALA A 220 23.57 6.47 15.09
N GLU A 221 22.96 6.89 16.20
CA GLU A 221 22.59 6.05 17.33
C GLU A 221 21.09 5.74 17.37
N ARG A 222 20.30 6.35 16.48
CA ARG A 222 18.86 6.11 16.38
C ARG A 222 18.59 4.72 15.85
N ASN A 223 17.57 4.07 16.41
CA ASN A 223 17.10 2.82 15.84
C ASN A 223 16.20 3.09 14.61
N VAL A 224 15.92 2.04 13.83
CA VAL A 224 15.12 2.16 12.59
C VAL A 224 13.73 2.76 12.81
N VAL A 225 13.10 2.54 13.97
CA VAL A 225 11.79 3.10 14.29
C VAL A 225 11.90 4.60 14.46
N GLU A 226 12.89 5.06 15.22
CA GLU A 226 13.16 6.48 15.46
C GLU A 226 13.55 7.23 14.17
N GLU A 227 14.35 6.62 13.30
CA GLU A 227 14.67 7.17 11.98
C GLU A 227 13.41 7.40 11.14
N VAL A 228 12.52 6.41 11.10
CA VAL A 228 11.26 6.52 10.37
C VAL A 228 10.34 7.57 11.00
N VAL A 229 10.23 7.60 12.33
CA VAL A 229 9.43 8.58 13.07
C VAL A 229 9.88 10.01 12.77
N VAL A 230 11.19 10.30 12.81
CA VAL A 230 11.73 11.63 12.49
C VAL A 230 11.39 12.03 11.07
N ARG A 231 11.64 11.14 10.10
CA ARG A 231 11.31 11.40 8.70
C ARG A 231 9.82 11.66 8.49
N LEU A 232 8.94 10.84 9.09
CA LEU A 232 7.50 11.03 9.00
C LEU A 232 7.06 12.36 9.60
N SER A 233 7.72 12.83 10.67
CA SER A 233 7.42 14.13 11.26
C SER A 233 7.89 15.32 10.40
N GLU A 234 8.91 15.15 9.57
CA GLU A 234 9.33 16.16 8.60
C GLU A 234 8.33 16.24 7.43
N GLU A 235 7.85 15.09 6.94
CA GLU A 235 6.89 14.99 5.84
C GLU A 235 5.46 15.37 6.27
N TYR A 236 5.07 15.02 7.49
CA TYR A 236 3.73 15.23 8.05
C TYR A 236 3.80 15.78 9.49
N PRO A 237 4.13 17.07 9.68
CA PRO A 237 4.28 17.65 11.01
C PRO A 237 3.02 17.49 11.88
N MET A 238 3.21 16.98 13.10
CA MET A 238 2.14 16.80 14.10
C MET A 238 1.00 15.87 13.65
N ASP A 239 1.28 14.90 12.77
CA ASP A 239 0.32 13.89 12.35
C ASP A 239 0.35 12.66 13.27
N VAL A 240 -0.82 12.12 13.61
CA VAL A 240 -0.96 10.93 14.46
C VAL A 240 -0.29 9.68 13.87
N GLY A 241 -0.18 9.61 12.54
CA GLY A 241 0.48 8.52 11.83
C GLY A 241 1.98 8.38 12.14
N ILE A 242 2.60 9.40 12.74
CA ILE A 242 4.00 9.35 13.23
C ILE A 242 4.18 8.24 14.27
N PHE A 243 3.13 7.83 14.99
CA PHE A 243 3.20 6.75 15.97
C PHE A 243 3.07 5.34 15.34
N CYS A 244 2.61 5.23 14.09
CA CYS A 244 2.42 3.93 13.44
C CYS A 244 3.68 3.05 13.34
N PRO A 245 4.92 3.56 13.17
CA PRO A 245 6.13 2.73 13.18
C PRO A 245 6.35 1.92 14.47
N PHE A 246 5.77 2.34 15.60
CA PHE A 246 5.79 1.58 16.86
C PHE A 246 4.78 0.43 16.88
N LEU A 247 3.71 0.52 16.09
CA LEU A 247 2.59 -0.43 16.09
C LEU A 247 2.66 -1.38 14.90
N LEU A 248 3.16 -0.90 13.76
CA LEU A 248 3.21 -1.61 12.48
C LEU A 248 4.64 -2.03 12.14
N ASN A 249 4.78 -3.14 11.42
CA ASN A 249 6.09 -3.61 11.00
C ASN A 249 6.67 -2.64 9.97
N ILE A 250 7.93 -2.23 10.16
CA ILE A 250 8.72 -1.58 9.11
C ILE A 250 9.32 -2.69 8.26
N VAL A 251 8.92 -2.75 6.99
CA VAL A 251 9.36 -3.76 6.03
C VAL A 251 10.26 -3.11 4.99
N ASP A 252 11.50 -3.57 4.92
CA ASP A 252 12.47 -3.19 3.89
C ASP A 252 12.55 -4.28 2.83
N LEU A 253 12.11 -3.96 1.62
CA LEU A 253 12.18 -4.83 0.45
C LEU A 253 13.41 -4.48 -0.38
N GLN A 254 14.18 -5.50 -0.75
CA GLN A 254 15.24 -5.41 -1.75
C GLN A 254 14.65 -5.50 -3.16
N PRO A 255 15.33 -4.96 -4.19
CA PRO A 255 14.88 -5.09 -5.58
C PRO A 255 14.58 -6.55 -5.96
N GLY A 256 13.36 -6.80 -6.44
CA GLY A 256 12.85 -8.12 -6.80
C GLY A 256 12.14 -8.86 -5.66
N GLU A 257 12.08 -8.31 -4.45
CA GLU A 257 11.22 -8.82 -3.38
C GLU A 257 9.82 -8.21 -3.47
N GLY A 258 8.81 -8.97 -3.05
CA GLY A 258 7.41 -8.57 -3.09
C GLY A 258 6.71 -8.65 -1.73
N LEU A 259 5.66 -7.86 -1.58
CA LEU A 259 4.83 -7.79 -0.39
C LEU A 259 3.36 -7.74 -0.81
N TYR A 260 2.55 -8.63 -0.23
CA TYR A 260 1.10 -8.67 -0.42
C TYR A 260 0.38 -8.02 0.76
N MET A 261 -0.63 -7.20 0.47
CA MET A 261 -1.50 -6.56 1.45
C MET A 261 -2.93 -7.02 1.23
N GLY A 262 -3.44 -7.76 2.21
CA GLY A 262 -4.82 -8.23 2.22
C GLY A 262 -5.82 -7.14 2.60
N ALA A 263 -7.10 -7.44 2.44
CA ALA A 263 -8.17 -6.61 2.97
C ALA A 263 -8.06 -6.50 4.51
N ASN A 264 -8.52 -5.38 5.04
CA ASN A 264 -8.59 -5.07 6.47
C ASN A 264 -7.23 -5.07 7.19
N GLU A 265 -6.12 -4.92 6.46
CA GLU A 265 -4.77 -4.87 7.02
C GLU A 265 -4.14 -3.47 6.83
N PRO A 266 -3.58 -2.86 7.90
CA PRO A 266 -3.02 -1.52 7.83
C PRO A 266 -1.65 -1.52 7.16
N HIS A 267 -1.43 -0.58 6.25
CA HIS A 267 -0.15 -0.41 5.56
C HIS A 267 0.07 1.03 5.11
N ALA A 268 1.32 1.37 4.78
CA ALA A 268 1.71 2.64 4.17
C ALA A 268 3.03 2.47 3.41
N TYR A 269 3.11 2.95 2.17
CA TYR A 269 4.39 2.99 1.46
C TYR A 269 5.17 4.23 1.86
N LEU A 270 6.42 4.07 2.29
CA LEU A 270 7.22 5.16 2.86
C LEU A 270 8.18 5.75 1.83
N HIS A 271 8.87 4.90 1.06
CA HIS A 271 9.74 5.34 -0.03
C HIS A 271 10.12 4.19 -0.96
N GLY A 272 10.59 4.57 -2.14
CA GLY A 272 11.15 3.65 -3.13
C GLY A 272 10.30 3.59 -4.38
N GLN A 273 10.71 2.75 -5.32
CA GLN A 273 10.05 2.60 -6.61
C GLN A 273 9.74 1.13 -6.83
N GLY A 274 8.56 0.81 -7.35
CA GLY A 274 8.05 -0.55 -7.42
C GLY A 274 6.98 -0.74 -8.49
N VAL A 275 6.68 -1.99 -8.80
CA VAL A 275 5.50 -2.40 -9.55
C VAL A 275 4.41 -2.74 -8.54
N GLU A 276 3.24 -2.15 -8.65
CA GLU A 276 2.08 -2.50 -7.85
C GLU A 276 1.03 -3.15 -8.75
N ILE A 277 0.37 -4.19 -8.27
CA ILE A 277 -0.84 -4.73 -8.87
C ILE A 277 -1.92 -4.84 -7.81
N MET A 278 -3.14 -4.45 -8.15
CA MET A 278 -4.27 -4.40 -7.21
C MET A 278 -5.56 -4.78 -7.92
N ALA A 279 -6.55 -5.27 -7.17
CA ALA A 279 -7.91 -5.37 -7.70
C ALA A 279 -8.44 -3.99 -8.07
N THR A 280 -9.31 -3.91 -9.07
CA THR A 280 -9.87 -2.63 -9.55
C THR A 280 -10.84 -2.03 -8.52
N SER A 281 -10.36 -1.10 -7.69
CA SER A 281 -11.14 -0.35 -6.69
C SER A 281 -10.43 0.96 -6.30
N ASP A 282 -11.22 1.97 -5.95
CA ASP A 282 -10.77 3.26 -5.41
C ASP A 282 -10.98 3.36 -3.88
N ASN A 283 -11.47 2.31 -3.23
CA ASN A 283 -11.75 2.31 -1.80
C ASN A 283 -10.47 2.34 -0.96
N VAL A 284 -10.29 3.42 -0.19
CA VAL A 284 -9.16 3.60 0.73
C VAL A 284 -9.65 4.23 2.02
N VAL A 285 -9.49 3.53 3.15
CA VAL A 285 -9.79 4.06 4.49
C VAL A 285 -8.48 4.50 5.13
N ARG A 286 -8.41 5.76 5.61
CA ARG A 286 -7.16 6.38 6.09
C ARG A 286 -7.20 6.68 7.59
N ALA A 287 -6.04 6.56 8.23
CA ALA A 287 -5.80 6.83 9.66
C ALA A 287 -4.92 8.07 9.92
N GLY A 288 -3.91 8.29 9.07
CA GLY A 288 -2.88 9.30 9.29
C GLY A 288 -1.95 9.42 8.08
N LEU A 289 -0.93 10.27 8.21
CA LEU A 289 0.00 10.67 7.15
C LEU A 289 -0.74 11.20 5.92
N THR A 290 -1.76 12.06 6.15
CA THR A 290 -2.60 12.52 5.06
C THR A 290 -3.36 13.81 5.37
N PRO A 291 -3.47 14.74 4.40
CA PRO A 291 -4.42 15.84 4.47
C PRO A 291 -5.83 15.45 4.00
N LYS A 292 -6.00 14.23 3.46
CA LYS A 292 -7.28 13.75 2.91
C LYS A 292 -8.23 13.32 4.04
N LEU A 293 -9.50 13.07 3.68
CA LEU A 293 -10.50 12.54 4.61
C LEU A 293 -9.98 11.28 5.31
N ARG A 294 -10.11 11.28 6.64
CA ARG A 294 -9.83 10.14 7.52
C ARG A 294 -11.15 9.62 8.07
N ASP A 295 -11.40 8.33 7.89
CA ASP A 295 -12.54 7.65 8.50
C ASP A 295 -11.99 6.67 9.54
N VAL A 296 -11.54 7.26 10.65
CA VAL A 296 -10.85 6.53 11.73
C VAL A 296 -11.77 5.50 12.37
N GLU A 297 -13.07 5.80 12.49
CA GLU A 297 -14.05 4.88 13.04
C GLU A 297 -14.14 3.60 12.20
N VAL A 298 -14.35 3.74 10.88
CA VAL A 298 -14.39 2.57 10.00
C VAL A 298 -13.06 1.83 10.01
N LEU A 299 -11.95 2.55 9.93
CA LEU A 299 -10.63 1.94 9.96
C LEU A 299 -10.46 1.06 11.19
N CYS A 300 -10.55 1.62 12.40
CA CYS A 300 -10.36 0.88 13.63
C CYS A 300 -11.35 -0.28 13.78
N SER A 301 -12.58 -0.14 13.29
CA SER A 301 -13.57 -1.22 13.35
C SER A 301 -13.26 -2.39 12.40
N MET A 302 -12.73 -2.10 11.21
CA MET A 302 -12.58 -3.10 10.16
C MET A 302 -11.29 -3.91 10.25
N LEU A 303 -10.23 -3.37 10.87
CA LEU A 303 -8.94 -4.03 10.92
C LEU A 303 -9.02 -5.41 11.59
N THR A 304 -8.25 -6.36 11.06
CA THR A 304 -8.17 -7.74 11.60
C THR A 304 -7.43 -7.81 12.93
N TYR A 305 -6.56 -6.83 13.20
CA TYR A 305 -5.59 -6.83 14.30
C TYR A 305 -4.68 -8.06 14.32
N LYS A 306 -4.51 -8.72 13.18
CA LYS A 306 -3.55 -9.82 13.03
C LYS A 306 -2.14 -9.28 13.30
N MET A 307 -1.44 -9.94 14.20
CA MET A 307 -0.09 -9.58 14.61
C MET A 307 0.92 -10.57 14.04
N GLY A 308 2.09 -10.07 13.66
CA GLY A 308 3.20 -10.89 13.20
C GLY A 308 3.97 -10.26 12.05
N SER A 309 5.10 -10.86 11.73
CA SER A 309 5.94 -10.39 10.63
C SER A 309 5.26 -10.66 9.28
N PRO A 310 5.16 -9.65 8.39
CA PRO A 310 4.65 -9.83 7.04
C PRO A 310 5.54 -10.79 6.24
N ALA A 311 4.92 -11.62 5.40
CA ALA A 311 5.65 -12.50 4.52
C ALA A 311 6.19 -11.72 3.31
N VAL A 312 7.52 -11.70 3.18
CA VAL A 312 8.19 -11.17 1.98
C VAL A 312 8.36 -12.29 0.96
N ILE A 313 7.82 -12.08 -0.23
CA ILE A 313 7.95 -13.01 -1.36
C ILE A 313 9.30 -12.75 -2.02
N LYS A 314 10.17 -13.76 -2.09
CA LYS A 314 11.53 -13.65 -2.64
C LYS A 314 11.69 -14.55 -3.85
N HIS A 315 12.57 -14.14 -4.76
CA HIS A 315 13.04 -15.03 -5.82
C HIS A 315 13.82 -16.20 -5.23
N SER A 316 13.52 -17.41 -5.70
CA SER A 316 14.30 -18.62 -5.42
C SER A 316 15.17 -18.99 -6.63
N SER A 317 16.35 -19.55 -6.40
CA SER A 317 17.21 -20.06 -7.47
C SER A 317 16.59 -21.22 -8.27
N SER A 318 15.54 -21.86 -7.71
CA SER A 318 14.75 -22.89 -8.38
C SER A 318 13.76 -22.36 -9.41
N ASP A 319 13.57 -21.05 -9.50
CA ASP A 319 12.51 -20.42 -10.28
C ASP A 319 12.73 -20.45 -11.80
N GLU A 320 13.83 -21.04 -12.30
CA GLU A 320 14.19 -21.12 -13.74
C GLU A 320 14.06 -19.77 -14.50
N GLY A 321 14.23 -18.65 -13.80
CA GLY A 321 14.06 -17.30 -14.35
C GLY A 321 12.62 -16.76 -14.33
N VAL A 322 11.70 -17.36 -13.58
CA VAL A 322 10.32 -16.87 -13.36
C VAL A 322 9.99 -16.85 -11.88
N THR A 323 9.97 -15.65 -11.28
CA THR A 323 9.44 -15.47 -9.92
C THR A 323 7.94 -15.20 -9.99
N THR A 324 7.14 -16.02 -9.32
CA THR A 324 5.69 -15.79 -9.16
C THR A 324 5.43 -15.05 -7.85
N PHE A 325 4.73 -13.93 -7.94
CA PHE A 325 4.19 -13.18 -6.81
C PHE A 325 2.68 -13.36 -6.78
N GLU A 326 2.19 -14.08 -5.78
CA GLU A 326 0.76 -14.38 -5.61
C GLU A 326 0.31 -14.05 -4.19
N GLY A 327 -0.89 -13.49 -4.09
CA GLY A 327 -1.63 -13.32 -2.84
C GLY A 327 -2.77 -14.33 -2.73
N ASP A 328 -3.60 -14.16 -1.71
CA ASP A 328 -4.84 -14.92 -1.55
C ASP A 328 -6.00 -14.22 -2.28
N VAL A 329 -5.88 -14.17 -3.62
CA VAL A 329 -6.80 -13.44 -4.52
C VAL A 329 -6.99 -14.13 -5.85
N ASP A 330 -8.11 -13.80 -6.47
CA ASP A 330 -8.53 -14.34 -7.76
C ASP A 330 -8.40 -13.32 -8.89
N GLU A 331 -8.01 -12.08 -8.59
CA GLU A 331 -7.95 -11.01 -9.59
C GLU A 331 -6.65 -11.04 -10.40
N PHE A 332 -5.54 -11.46 -9.78
CA PHE A 332 -4.24 -11.36 -10.44
C PHE A 332 -3.20 -12.36 -9.92
N ILE A 333 -2.21 -12.61 -10.78
CA ILE A 333 -0.92 -13.21 -10.45
C ILE A 333 0.14 -12.36 -11.17
N LEU A 334 1.21 -11.98 -10.48
CA LEU A 334 2.30 -11.21 -11.08
C LEU A 334 3.54 -12.08 -11.26
N HIS A 335 4.10 -12.08 -12.47
CA HIS A 335 5.32 -12.81 -12.80
C HIS A 335 6.45 -11.85 -13.13
N ARG A 336 7.61 -12.04 -12.49
CA ARG A 336 8.88 -11.47 -12.98
C ARG A 336 9.58 -12.52 -13.82
N VAL A 337 9.82 -12.20 -15.09
CA VAL A 337 10.42 -13.10 -16.07
C VAL A 337 11.81 -12.58 -16.47
N SER A 338 12.84 -13.36 -16.22
CA SER A 338 14.25 -13.09 -16.53
C SER A 338 15.00 -14.40 -16.85
N PRO A 339 14.59 -15.13 -17.90
CA PRO A 339 15.19 -16.41 -18.26
C PRO A 339 16.58 -16.23 -18.87
N ALA A 340 17.39 -17.28 -18.82
CA ALA A 340 18.62 -17.35 -19.60
C ALA A 340 18.33 -17.22 -21.10
N SER A 341 19.29 -16.68 -21.86
CA SER A 341 19.13 -16.48 -23.31
C SER A 341 18.76 -17.79 -24.01
N GLY A 342 17.66 -17.77 -24.78
CA GLY A 342 17.14 -18.93 -25.51
C GLY A 342 16.34 -19.94 -24.67
N ALA A 343 16.22 -19.74 -23.35
CA ALA A 343 15.39 -20.60 -22.51
C ALA A 343 13.89 -20.32 -22.74
N LYS A 344 13.10 -21.39 -22.76
CA LYS A 344 11.64 -21.31 -22.76
C LYS A 344 11.17 -21.51 -21.34
N VAL A 345 10.28 -20.64 -20.87
CA VAL A 345 9.68 -20.72 -19.54
C VAL A 345 8.17 -20.84 -19.66
N SER A 346 7.56 -21.58 -18.74
CA SER A 346 6.11 -21.68 -18.63
C SER A 346 5.63 -20.74 -17.53
N LEU A 347 4.55 -20.01 -17.80
CA LEU A 347 3.95 -19.09 -16.84
C LEU A 347 2.64 -19.66 -16.32
N LYS A 348 2.50 -19.78 -15.01
CA LYS A 348 1.26 -20.20 -14.35
C LYS A 348 0.14 -19.19 -14.63
N GLY A 349 -1.07 -19.68 -14.89
CA GLY A 349 -2.27 -18.84 -15.03
C GLY A 349 -2.48 -18.18 -16.40
N VAL A 350 -1.55 -18.31 -17.36
CA VAL A 350 -1.68 -17.67 -18.69
C VAL A 350 -2.83 -18.25 -19.53
N THR A 351 -3.11 -19.55 -19.41
CA THR A 351 -4.25 -20.21 -20.07
C THR A 351 -5.43 -20.46 -19.15
N GLU A 352 -5.18 -20.48 -17.84
CA GLU A 352 -6.16 -20.89 -16.84
C GLU A 352 -6.84 -19.71 -16.14
N GLY A 353 -6.42 -18.47 -16.39
CA GLY A 353 -6.84 -17.30 -15.61
C GLY A 353 -6.30 -17.32 -14.18
N PRO A 354 -6.50 -16.24 -13.42
CA PRO A 354 -6.33 -16.27 -11.97
C PRO A 354 -7.37 -17.19 -11.30
N LYS A 355 -7.16 -17.52 -10.02
CA LYS A 355 -7.82 -18.65 -9.30
C LYS A 355 -9.34 -18.70 -9.38
#